data_AF-A0A392MCA3-F1
#
_entry.id   AF-A0A392MCA3-F1
#
_cell.length_a   1.000
_cell.length_b   1.000
_cell.length_c   1.000
_cell.angle_alpha   90.00
_cell.angle_beta   90.00
_cell.angle_gamma   90.00
#
_symmetry.space_group_name_H-M   'P 1'
#
loop_
_entity.id
_entity.type
_entity.pdbx_description
1 polymer ?
#
loop_
_entity_poly.entity_id
_entity_poly.type
_entity_poly.pdbx_seq_one_letter_code
_entity_poly.pdbx_strand_id
1 'polypeptide(L)'
;MVIGTTSEVDFLDSIGFCDTFSITYNVPTLNKEDAKKVLEQLNVFADEDIDSAAEALNNMPIKKLYMLIEMAAQGAQGGSAEAIYSGKDKINISHFYDCLGDVVRLV
;
A
#
# COMPACT_ATOMS: atom_id res chain seq x y z
N MET A 1 5.26 3.56 -29.69
CA MET A 1 4.59 2.86 -28.57
C MET A 1 3.95 3.91 -27.68
N VAL A 2 2.67 3.76 -27.34
CA VAL A 2 1.93 4.68 -26.46
C VAL A 2 1.41 3.85 -25.28
N ILE A 3 1.51 4.39 -24.06
CA ILE A 3 1.02 3.76 -22.83
C ILE A 3 0.05 4.75 -22.17
N GLY A 4 -1.17 4.29 -21.90
CA GLY A 4 -2.18 5.02 -21.13
C GLY A 4 -2.43 4.33 -19.79
N THR A 5 -2.72 5.10 -18.75
CA THR A 5 -3.13 4.58 -17.44
C THR A 5 -4.46 5.20 -17.06
N THR A 6 -5.37 4.39 -16.51
CA THR A 6 -6.65 4.88 -15.98
C THR A 6 -7.00 4.13 -14.70
N SER A 7 -7.71 4.81 -13.80
CA SER A 7 -8.43 4.17 -12.69
C SER A 7 -9.93 4.02 -12.99
N GLU A 8 -10.38 4.55 -14.13
CA GLU A 8 -11.78 4.62 -14.58
C GLU A 8 -11.90 3.98 -15.97
N VAL A 9 -11.66 2.66 -16.05
CA VAL A 9 -11.68 1.94 -17.34
C VAL A 9 -13.08 1.94 -17.97
N ASP A 10 -14.12 1.79 -17.16
CA ASP A 10 -15.52 1.77 -17.61
C ASP A 10 -15.91 3.09 -18.28
N PHE A 11 -15.40 4.21 -17.79
CA PHE A 11 -15.62 5.51 -18.40
C PHE A 11 -14.97 5.59 -19.80
N LEU A 12 -13.70 5.18 -19.92
CA LEU A 12 -13.00 5.21 -21.22
C LEU A 12 -13.61 4.23 -22.23
N ASP A 13 -14.10 3.09 -21.76
CA ASP A 13 -14.82 2.13 -22.58
C ASP A 13 -16.16 2.69 -23.07
N SER A 14 -16.91 3.37 -22.19
CA SER A 14 -18.21 3.97 -22.52
C SER A 14 -18.17 5.01 -23.65
N ILE A 15 -17.01 5.63 -23.89
CA ILE A 15 -16.78 6.60 -24.97
C ILE A 15 -16.03 5.99 -26.18
N GLY A 16 -15.82 4.67 -26.19
CA GLY A 16 -15.10 3.94 -27.26
C GLY A 16 -13.60 4.24 -27.31
N PHE A 17 -13.02 4.81 -26.25
CA PHE A 17 -11.60 5.19 -26.25
C PHE A 17 -10.68 3.98 -26.08
N CYS A 18 -11.13 2.92 -25.41
CA CYS A 18 -10.38 1.68 -25.27
C CYS A 18 -10.05 1.03 -26.64
N ASP A 19 -10.91 1.20 -27.65
CA ASP A 19 -10.68 0.69 -29.02
C ASP A 19 -9.45 1.30 -29.72
N THR A 20 -8.94 2.43 -29.21
CA THR A 20 -7.71 3.05 -29.73
C THR A 20 -6.44 2.33 -29.27
N PHE A 21 -6.54 1.46 -28.26
CA PHE A 21 -5.43 0.68 -27.72
C PHE A 21 -5.53 -0.78 -28.18
N SER A 22 -4.38 -1.37 -28.55
CA SER A 22 -4.35 -2.78 -28.98
C SER A 22 -4.52 -3.77 -27.83
N ILE A 23 -4.16 -3.38 -26.61
CA ILE A 23 -4.18 -4.22 -25.40
C ILE A 23 -4.55 -3.35 -24.20
N THR A 24 -5.42 -3.86 -23.34
CA THR A 24 -5.70 -3.34 -22.00
C THR A 24 -5.24 -4.36 -20.97
N TYR A 25 -4.47 -3.93 -19.97
CA TYR A 25 -3.95 -4.80 -18.92
C TYR A 25 -4.41 -4.31 -17.55
N ASN A 26 -5.08 -5.18 -16.79
CA ASN A 26 -5.52 -4.86 -15.44
C ASN A 26 -4.37 -4.94 -14.44
N VAL A 27 -4.19 -3.90 -13.63
CA VAL A 27 -3.22 -3.88 -12.52
C VAL A 27 -4.01 -4.02 -11.21
N PRO A 28 -4.04 -5.21 -10.60
CA PRO A 28 -4.85 -5.45 -9.41
C PRO A 28 -4.27 -4.78 -8.15
N THR A 29 -5.10 -4.70 -7.11
CA THR A 29 -4.66 -4.40 -5.74
C THR A 29 -3.83 -5.55 -5.16
N LEU A 30 -3.12 -5.29 -4.06
CA LEU A 30 -2.34 -6.33 -3.38
C LEU A 30 -3.28 -7.29 -2.65
N ASN A 31 -3.07 -8.60 -2.85
CA ASN A 31 -3.58 -9.61 -1.93
C ASN A 31 -2.67 -9.70 -0.69
N LYS A 32 -3.11 -10.43 0.33
CA LYS A 32 -2.34 -10.67 1.56
C LYS A 32 -0.90 -11.15 1.30
N GLU A 33 -0.71 -12.15 0.46
CA GLU A 33 0.61 -12.76 0.21
C GLU A 33 1.58 -11.77 -0.46
N ASP A 34 1.08 -10.95 -1.38
CA ASP A 34 1.89 -9.92 -2.03
C ASP A 34 2.15 -8.73 -1.09
N ALA A 35 1.18 -8.37 -0.24
CA ALA A 35 1.41 -7.39 0.82
C ALA A 35 2.48 -7.85 1.81
N LYS A 36 2.44 -9.14 2.22
CA LYS A 36 3.45 -9.76 3.08
C LYS A 36 4.86 -9.64 2.49
N LYS A 37 5.04 -9.98 1.22
CA LYS A 37 6.33 -9.82 0.52
C LYS A 37 6.84 -8.37 0.56
N VAL A 38 5.95 -7.39 0.39
CA VAL A 38 6.31 -5.97 0.48
C VAL A 38 6.79 -5.62 1.90
N LEU A 39 6.06 -6.07 2.93
CA LEU A 39 6.45 -5.83 4.33
C LEU A 39 7.78 -6.48 4.70
N GLU A 40 8.00 -7.72 4.26
CA GLU A 40 9.26 -8.45 4.44
C GLU A 40 10.42 -7.73 3.75
N GLN A 41 10.22 -7.23 2.53
CA GLN A 41 11.24 -6.45 1.81
C GLN A 41 11.54 -5.11 2.48
N LEU A 42 10.55 -4.47 3.07
CA LEU A 42 10.74 -3.21 3.80
C LEU A 42 11.45 -3.42 5.14
N ASN A 43 11.30 -4.60 5.75
CA ASN A 43 11.91 -4.96 7.03
C ASN A 43 11.62 -3.93 8.15
N VAL A 44 10.42 -3.33 8.13
CA VAL A 44 10.00 -2.28 9.08
C VAL A 44 9.15 -2.81 10.25
N PHE A 45 8.66 -4.04 10.18
CA PHE A 45 7.93 -4.70 11.28
C PHE A 45 8.81 -5.74 11.99
N ALA A 46 8.41 -6.12 13.20
CA ALA A 46 8.89 -7.33 13.86
C ALA A 46 8.31 -8.57 13.15
N ASP A 47 9.05 -9.68 13.13
CA ASP A 47 8.70 -10.87 12.33
C ASP A 47 7.33 -11.43 12.74
N GLU A 48 7.00 -11.39 14.03
CA GLU A 48 5.72 -11.82 14.59
C GLU A 48 4.52 -10.95 14.16
N ASP A 49 4.76 -9.70 13.76
CA ASP A 49 3.72 -8.73 13.42
C ASP A 49 3.41 -8.71 11.91
N ILE A 50 4.31 -9.23 11.06
CA ILE A 50 4.20 -9.18 9.60
C ILE A 50 2.89 -9.80 9.11
N ASP A 51 2.53 -10.98 9.61
CA ASP A 51 1.32 -11.69 9.16
C ASP A 51 0.03 -10.92 9.50
N SER A 52 -0.01 -10.29 10.68
CA SER A 52 -1.15 -9.50 11.13
C SER A 52 -1.28 -8.19 10.35
N ALA A 53 -0.16 -7.51 10.08
CA ALA A 53 -0.12 -6.33 9.25
C ALA A 53 -0.51 -6.65 7.79
N ALA A 54 -0.02 -7.75 7.23
CA ALA A 54 -0.36 -8.18 5.87
C ALA A 54 -1.84 -8.52 5.70
N GLU A 55 -2.46 -9.16 6.70
CA GLU A 55 -3.91 -9.41 6.71
C GLU A 55 -4.71 -8.10 6.64
N ALA A 56 -4.30 -7.09 7.42
CA ALA A 56 -4.95 -5.78 7.44
C ALA A 56 -4.79 -4.99 6.12
N LEU A 57 -3.78 -5.33 5.31
CA LEU A 57 -3.49 -4.71 4.01
C LEU A 57 -4.11 -5.48 2.83
N ASN A 58 -4.82 -6.58 3.09
CA ASN A 58 -5.44 -7.35 2.02
C ASN A 58 -6.41 -6.49 1.20
N ASN A 59 -6.30 -6.56 -0.12
CA ASN A 59 -7.03 -5.75 -1.09
C ASN A 59 -6.68 -4.23 -1.06
N MET A 60 -5.54 -3.84 -0.49
CA MET A 60 -5.10 -2.44 -0.50
C MET A 60 -4.30 -2.11 -1.78
N PRO A 61 -4.53 -0.94 -2.42
CA PRO A 61 -3.63 -0.44 -3.46
C PRO A 61 -2.21 -0.21 -2.92
N ILE A 62 -1.19 -0.63 -3.66
CA ILE A 62 0.22 -0.52 -3.21
C ILE A 62 0.63 0.90 -2.79
N LYS A 63 0.10 1.94 -3.47
CA LYS A 63 0.36 3.34 -3.10
C LYS A 63 -0.20 3.68 -1.71
N LYS A 64 -1.38 3.16 -1.35
CA LYS A 64 -1.99 3.37 -0.02
C LYS A 64 -1.22 2.60 1.07
N LEU A 65 -0.73 1.40 0.75
CA LEU A 65 0.16 0.65 1.64
C LEU A 65 1.38 1.50 1.99
N TYR A 66 2.14 1.99 0.99
CA TYR A 66 3.33 2.81 1.27
C TYR A 66 3.02 4.08 2.06
N MET A 67 1.89 4.74 1.77
CA MET A 67 1.46 5.91 2.53
C MET A 67 1.20 5.56 4.00
N LEU A 68 0.50 4.46 4.26
CA LEU A 68 0.22 3.99 5.62
C LEU A 68 1.51 3.60 6.36
N ILE A 69 2.42 2.89 5.70
CA ILE A 69 3.73 2.55 6.28
C ILE A 69 4.52 3.80 6.63
N GLU A 70 4.53 4.80 5.75
CA GLU A 70 5.20 6.07 6.03
C GLU A 70 4.59 6.76 7.25
N MET A 71 3.25 6.84 7.34
CA MET A 71 2.56 7.39 8.50
C MET A 71 2.94 6.66 9.80
N ALA A 72 2.93 5.33 9.78
CA ALA A 72 3.27 4.52 10.94
C ALA A 72 4.77 4.60 11.31
N ALA A 73 5.66 4.74 10.32
CA ALA A 73 7.10 4.87 10.54
C ALA A 73 7.48 6.19 11.20
N GLN A 74 6.71 7.26 11.01
CA GLN A 74 6.94 8.55 11.68
C GLN A 74 6.75 8.45 13.20
N GLY A 75 5.93 7.50 13.68
CA GLY A 75 5.59 7.35 15.09
C GLY A 75 4.68 8.47 15.61
N ALA A 76 4.16 8.29 16.83
CA ALA A 76 3.16 9.20 17.41
C ALA A 76 3.63 10.66 17.58
N GLN A 77 4.94 10.90 17.71
CA GLN A 77 5.52 12.24 17.87
C GLN A 77 6.19 12.77 16.59
N GLY A 78 6.24 11.96 15.52
CA GLY A 78 6.99 12.27 14.30
C GLY A 78 8.50 12.07 14.42
N GLY A 79 9.18 11.85 13.29
CA GLY A 79 10.64 11.82 13.20
C GLY A 79 11.29 10.45 13.43
N SER A 80 10.51 9.38 13.69
CA SER A 80 11.05 8.03 13.89
C SER A 80 11.43 7.30 12.59
N ALA A 81 11.04 7.82 11.43
CA ALA A 81 11.14 7.09 10.15
C ALA A 81 12.57 6.67 9.81
N GLU A 82 13.58 7.50 10.10
CA GLU A 82 14.98 7.14 9.83
C GLU A 82 15.43 5.90 10.62
N ALA A 83 15.04 5.81 11.89
CA ALA A 83 15.37 4.66 12.73
C ALA A 83 14.68 3.37 12.24
N ILE A 84 13.42 3.49 11.79
CA ILE A 84 12.64 2.40 11.22
C ILE A 84 13.28 1.88 9.92
N TYR A 85 13.51 2.75 8.93
CA TYR A 85 14.04 2.33 7.64
C TYR A 85 15.54 1.95 7.68
N SER A 86 16.29 2.39 8.69
CA SER A 86 17.65 1.91 8.93
C SER A 86 17.71 0.58 9.70
N GLY A 87 16.55 0.04 10.10
CA GLY A 87 16.43 -1.21 10.84
C GLY A 87 16.85 -1.13 12.31
N LYS A 88 17.01 0.07 12.86
CA LYS A 88 17.33 0.29 14.29
C LYS A 88 16.10 0.05 15.17
N ASP A 89 14.93 0.43 14.66
CA ASP A 89 13.64 0.26 15.32
C ASP A 89 12.64 -0.42 14.40
N LYS A 90 11.51 -0.87 14.96
CA LYS A 90 10.39 -1.47 14.24
C LYS A 90 9.10 -0.68 14.48
N ILE A 91 8.21 -0.69 13.50
CA ILE A 91 6.90 -0.07 13.60
C ILE A 91 6.12 -0.79 14.70
N ASN A 92 5.59 -0.02 15.64
CA ASN A 92 4.68 -0.55 16.64
C ASN A 92 3.34 -0.92 15.98
N ILE A 93 2.93 -2.19 16.07
CA ILE A 93 1.73 -2.68 15.39
C ILE A 93 0.44 -1.98 15.85
N SER A 94 0.35 -1.53 17.11
CA SER A 94 -0.82 -0.79 17.60
C SER A 94 -0.90 0.59 16.92
N HIS A 95 0.24 1.28 16.80
CA HIS A 95 0.29 2.56 16.09
C HIS A 95 -0.02 2.41 14.60
N PHE A 96 0.42 1.32 13.97
CA PHE A 96 0.04 1.00 12.59
C PHE A 96 -1.49 0.88 12.44
N TYR A 97 -2.17 0.20 13.37
CA TYR A 97 -3.63 0.09 13.33
C TYR A 97 -4.34 1.44 13.56
N ASP A 98 -3.78 2.31 14.40
CA ASP A 98 -4.29 3.68 14.55
C ASP A 98 -4.19 4.45 13.23
N CYS A 99 -3.03 4.42 12.57
CA CYS A 99 -2.84 5.03 11.26
C CYS A 99 -3.75 4.42 10.18
N LEU A 100 -3.98 3.10 10.22
CA LEU A 100 -4.89 2.43 9.31
C LEU A 100 -6.33 2.96 9.49
N GLY A 101 -6.76 3.15 10.74
CA GLY A 101 -8.04 3.77 11.06
C GLY A 101 -8.20 5.15 10.46
N ASP A 102 -7.14 5.96 10.46
CA ASP A 102 -7.14 7.29 9.84
C ASP A 102 -7.20 7.23 8.31
N VAL A 103 -6.44 6.32 7.68
CA VAL A 103 -6.43 6.14 6.21
C VAL A 103 -7.80 5.67 5.70
N VAL A 104 -8.47 4.76 6.43
CA VAL A 104 -9.80 4.27 6.06
C VAL A 104 -10.86 5.37 6.14
N ARG A 105 -10.73 6.31 7.09
CA ARG A 105 -11.67 7.45 7.25
C ARG A 105 -11.54 8.53 6.17
N LEU A 106 -10.42 8.57 5.44
CA LEU A 106 -10.16 9.54 4.38
C LEU A 106 -10.75 9.15 3.01
N VAL A 107 -11.47 8.03 2.93
CA VAL A 107 -12.09 7.48 1.71
C VAL A 107 -13.60 7.57 1.79
#